data_AF-A0A937WSU1-F1
#
_entry.id   AF-A0A937WSU1-F1
#
_cell.length_a   1.000
_cell.length_b   1.000
_cell.length_c   1.000
_cell.angle_alpha   90.00
_cell.angle_beta   90.00
_cell.angle_gamma   90.00
#
_symmetry.space_group_name_H-M   'P 1'
#
loop_
_entity.id
_entity.type
_entity.pdbx_description
1 polymer ?
#
loop_
_entity_poly.entity_id
_entity_poly.type
_entity_poly.pdbx_seq_one_letter_code
_entity_poly.pdbx_strand_id
1 'polypeptide(L)'
;MTVAEKICLGYAFVFAFRRALKLDVPVVFDSPYAMLDAELREGVRNFLKAQLCQQILIGHEREFLEEESPQYILVYVENYSHVLG
;
A
#
# COMPACT_ATOMS: atom_id res chain seq x y z
N MET A 1 8.66 15.90 -13.69
CA MET A 1 8.25 14.96 -12.64
C MET A 1 7.53 13.78 -13.27
N THR A 2 8.05 12.58 -13.09
CA THR A 2 7.41 11.34 -13.53
C THR A 2 6.15 11.05 -12.69
N VAL A 3 5.30 10.12 -13.14
CA VAL A 3 4.13 9.68 -12.37
C VAL A 3 4.57 9.08 -11.04
N ALA A 4 5.64 8.28 -11.05
CA ALA A 4 6.16 7.63 -9.86
C ALA A 4 6.67 8.63 -8.80
N GLU A 5 7.38 9.69 -9.21
CA GLU A 5 7.81 10.76 -8.29
C GLU A 5 6.64 11.49 -7.63
N LYS A 6 5.55 11.74 -8.38
CA LYS A 6 4.34 12.37 -7.83
C LYS A 6 3.67 11.47 -6.79
N ILE A 7 3.68 10.16 -7.00
CA ILE A 7 3.16 9.17 -6.06
C ILE A 7 3.99 9.19 -4.77
N CYS A 8 5.32 9.15 -4.87
CA CYS A 8 6.21 9.25 -3.71
C CYS A 8 5.99 10.54 -2.92
N LEU A 9 5.82 11.66 -3.62
CA LEU A 9 5.48 12.95 -3.00
C LEU A 9 4.12 12.89 -2.28
N GLY A 10 3.12 12.25 -2.88
CA GLY A 10 1.81 12.01 -2.27
C GLY A 10 1.92 11.24 -0.95
N TYR A 11 2.67 10.15 -0.93
CA TYR A 11 2.95 9.40 0.31
C TYR A 11 3.60 10.29 1.38
N ALA A 12 4.63 11.06 1.01
CA ALA A 12 5.30 11.96 1.94
C ALA A 12 4.32 12.98 2.57
N PHE A 13 3.42 13.57 1.76
CA PHE A 13 2.40 14.50 2.25
C PHE A 13 1.40 13.82 3.19
N VAL A 14 0.88 12.63 2.84
CA VAL A 14 -0.08 11.90 3.68
C VAL A 14 0.51 11.63 5.06
N PHE A 15 1.75 11.13 5.14
CA PHE A 15 2.38 10.83 6.42
C PHE A 15 2.80 12.09 7.20
N ALA A 16 3.21 13.15 6.51
CA ALA A 16 3.48 14.45 7.15
C ALA A 16 2.20 15.03 7.78
N PHE A 17 1.09 15.02 7.04
CA PHE A 17 -0.20 15.51 7.52
C PHE A 17 -0.73 14.66 8.69
N ARG A 18 -0.64 13.33 8.57
CA ARG A 18 -0.98 12.39 9.64
C ARG A 18 -0.23 12.71 10.92
N ARG A 19 1.10 12.93 10.82
CA ARG A 19 1.95 13.26 11.97
C ARG A 19 1.57 14.61 12.58
N ALA A 20 1.34 15.62 11.75
CA ALA A 20 0.95 16.95 12.19
C ALA A 20 -0.39 16.95 12.96
N LEU A 21 -1.36 16.16 12.49
CA LEU A 21 -2.67 16.02 13.10
C LEU A 21 -2.76 14.94 14.18
N LYS A 22 -1.68 14.20 14.46
CA LYS A 22 -1.64 13.07 15.40
C LYS A 22 -2.77 12.06 15.16
N LEU A 23 -3.04 11.76 13.89
CA LEU A 23 -4.11 10.80 13.55
C LEU A 23 -3.71 9.39 14.00
N ASP A 24 -4.63 8.72 14.68
CA ASP A 24 -4.51 7.32 15.12
C ASP A 24 -5.57 6.44 14.44
N VAL A 25 -5.64 6.54 13.12
CA VAL A 25 -6.54 5.70 12.29
C VAL A 25 -5.71 4.84 11.35
N PRO A 26 -6.19 3.69 10.88
CA PRO A 26 -5.49 2.93 9.85
C PRO A 26 -5.33 3.73 8.56
N VAL A 27 -4.23 3.52 7.84
CA VAL A 27 -4.05 4.07 6.48
C VAL A 27 -4.29 2.96 5.47
N VAL A 28 -5.17 3.22 4.51
CA VAL A 28 -5.50 2.26 3.45
C VAL A 28 -4.86 2.74 2.14
N PHE A 29 -4.12 1.85 1.49
CA PHE A 29 -3.54 2.11 0.18
C PHE A 29 -4.12 1.12 -0.83
N ASP A 30 -4.60 1.65 -1.94
CA ASP A 30 -5.07 0.86 -3.07
C ASP A 30 -4.01 0.88 -4.18
N SER A 31 -3.53 -0.31 -4.52
CA SER A 31 -2.52 -0.63 -5.52
C SER A 31 -1.26 0.23 -5.36
N PRO A 32 -0.59 0.17 -4.19
CA PRO A 32 0.46 1.11 -3.80
C PRO A 32 1.71 1.07 -4.69
N TYR A 33 1.90 -0.02 -5.44
CA TYR A 33 3.12 -0.32 -6.19
C TYR A 33 2.90 -0.37 -7.72
N ALA A 34 1.65 -0.36 -8.18
CA ALA A 34 1.29 -0.57 -9.59
C ALA A 34 2.04 0.34 -10.58
N MET A 35 2.31 1.59 -10.19
CA MET A 35 2.91 2.62 -11.05
C MET A 35 4.37 2.94 -10.71
N LEU A 36 4.99 2.15 -9.83
CA LEU A 36 6.38 2.32 -9.41
C LEU A 36 7.29 1.32 -10.15
N ASP A 37 8.51 1.74 -10.46
CA ASP A 37 9.57 0.82 -10.90
C ASP A 37 10.18 0.05 -9.71
N ALA A 38 11.07 -0.89 -9.98
CA ALA A 38 11.63 -1.77 -8.96
C ALA A 38 12.33 -1.01 -7.81
N GLU A 39 13.12 0.02 -8.14
CA GLU A 39 13.86 0.82 -7.16
C GLU A 39 12.90 1.63 -6.27
N LEU A 40 11.94 2.32 -6.87
CA LEU A 40 10.95 3.10 -6.12
C LEU A 40 10.01 2.20 -5.31
N ARG A 41 9.67 1.00 -5.80
CA ARG A 41 8.90 0.02 -5.02
C ARG A 41 9.61 -0.36 -3.73
N GLU A 42 10.90 -0.67 -3.82
CA GLU A 42 11.71 -1.01 -2.64
C GLU A 42 11.81 0.17 -1.68
N GLY A 43 12.05 1.37 -2.21
CA GLY A 43 12.08 2.60 -1.41
C GLY A 43 10.78 2.87 -0.67
N VAL A 44 9.64 2.80 -1.36
CA VAL A 44 8.31 2.99 -0.76
C VAL A 44 8.02 1.89 0.26
N ARG A 45 8.34 0.64 -0.03
CA ARG A 45 8.16 -0.47 0.91
C ARG A 45 8.95 -0.27 2.20
N ASN A 46 10.22 0.10 2.10
CA ASN A 46 11.06 0.38 3.27
C ASN A 46 10.52 1.58 4.06
N PHE A 47 10.05 2.62 3.36
CA PHE A 47 9.40 3.76 3.98
C PHE A 47 8.13 3.35 4.75
N LEU A 48 7.24 2.55 4.15
CA LEU A 48 5.99 2.08 4.76
C LEU A 48 6.27 1.19 5.99
N LYS A 49 7.25 0.27 5.90
CA LYS A 49 7.69 -0.57 7.03
C LYS A 49 8.21 0.24 8.22
N ALA A 50 8.78 1.41 7.99
CA ALA A 50 9.28 2.29 9.05
C ALA A 50 8.18 3.08 9.77
N GLN A 51 6.93 3.05 9.29
CA GLN A 51 5.82 3.79 9.90
C GLN A 51 5.17 2.97 11.00
N LEU A 52 4.94 3.60 12.16
CA LEU A 52 4.40 2.93 13.36
C LEU A 52 2.87 2.76 13.34
N CYS A 53 2.18 3.21 12.29
CA CYS A 53 0.73 3.09 12.21
C CYS A 53 0.30 1.79 11.53
N GLN A 54 -0.92 1.35 11.85
CA GLN A 54 -1.57 0.29 11.11
C GLN A 54 -1.79 0.71 9.64
N GLN A 55 -1.41 -0.17 8.72
CA GLN A 55 -1.51 0.03 7.29
C GLN A 55 -2.23 -1.15 6.66
N ILE A 56 -3.14 -0.88 5.74
CA ILE A 56 -3.87 -1.88 4.95
C ILE A 56 -3.49 -1.66 3.50
N LEU A 57 -2.79 -2.62 2.91
CA LEU A 57 -2.39 -2.60 1.52
C LEU A 57 -3.35 -3.48 0.73
N ILE A 58 -4.03 -2.88 -0.23
CA ILE A 58 -4.92 -3.57 -1.18
C ILE A 58 -4.21 -3.49 -2.53
N GLY A 59 -4.18 -4.56 -3.29
CA GLY A 59 -3.55 -4.53 -4.60
C GLY A 59 -3.65 -5.89 -5.30
N HIS A 60 -3.17 -5.94 -6.53
CA HIS A 60 -3.04 -7.20 -7.24
C HIS A 60 -1.87 -8.03 -6.70
N GLU A 61 -1.99 -9.36 -6.72
CA GLU A 61 -0.94 -10.28 -6.25
C GLU A 61 0.45 -9.95 -6.81
N ARG A 62 0.54 -9.60 -8.10
CA ARG A 62 1.79 -9.21 -8.79
C ARG A 62 2.49 -7.95 -8.23
N GLU A 63 1.82 -7.19 -7.37
CA GLU A 63 2.39 -6.01 -6.72
C GLU A 63 3.17 -6.37 -5.46
N PHE A 64 2.97 -7.57 -4.92
CA PHE A 64 3.55 -8.03 -3.66
C PHE A 64 4.64 -9.08 -3.92
N LEU A 65 5.58 -9.19 -2.99
CA LEU A 65 6.56 -10.28 -3.00
C LEU A 65 5.93 -11.55 -2.40
N GLU A 66 6.49 -12.71 -2.73
CA GLU A 66 6.01 -14.01 -2.25
C GLU A 66 6.01 -14.09 -0.71
N GLU A 67 7.02 -13.48 -0.06
CA GLU A 67 7.08 -13.38 1.40
C GLU A 67 6.05 -12.42 2.03
N GLU A 68 5.40 -11.56 1.24
CA GLU A 68 4.32 -10.68 1.69
C GLU A 68 2.96 -11.36 1.53
N SER A 69 2.90 -12.64 1.90
CA SER A 69 1.71 -13.46 1.76
C SER A 69 0.47 -12.70 2.26
N PRO A 70 -0.56 -12.52 1.41
CA PRO A 70 -1.71 -11.71 1.76
C PRO A 70 -2.43 -12.35 2.95
N GLN A 71 -2.80 -11.53 3.94
CA GLN A 71 -3.62 -11.99 5.06
C GLN A 71 -5.04 -12.36 4.64
N TYR A 72 -5.52 -11.77 3.54
CA TYR A 72 -6.85 -12.00 2.99
C TYR A 72 -6.78 -11.98 1.47
N ILE A 73 -7.52 -12.88 0.83
CA ILE A 73 -7.64 -12.96 -0.63
C ILE A 73 -9.11 -12.76 -0.99
N LEU A 74 -9.39 -11.76 -1.83
CA LEU A 74 -10.71 -11.53 -2.39
C LEU A 74 -10.87 -12.33 -3.68
N VAL A 75 -11.81 -13.27 -3.70
CA VAL A 75 -12.16 -14.08 -4.88
C VAL A 75 -13.59 -13.82 -5.32
N TYR A 76 -13.85 -13.95 -6.61
CA TYR A 76 -15.20 -13.81 -7.18
C TYR A 76 -15.67 -15.18 -7.70
N VAL A 77 -16.71 -15.73 -7.08
CA VAL A 77 -17.23 -17.07 -7.36
C VAL A 77 -18.75 -16.96 -7.46
N GLU A 78 -19.36 -17.59 -8.45
CA GLU A 78 -20.83 -17.67 -8.60
C GLU A 78 -21.57 -16.31 -8.59
N ASN A 79 -20.93 -15.24 -9.07
CA ASN A 79 -21.41 -13.86 -9.04
C ASN A 79 -21.41 -13.15 -7.67
N TYR A 80 -20.64 -13.67 -6.72
CA TYR A 80 -20.48 -13.08 -5.40
C TYR A 80 -18.99 -12.93 -5.04
N SER A 81 -18.69 -11.91 -4.24
CA SER A 81 -17.36 -11.70 -3.67
C SER A 81 -17.21 -12.48 -2.37
N HIS A 82 -16.14 -13.25 -2.26
CA HIS A 82 -15.77 -14.01 -1.07
C HIS A 82 -14.39 -13.59 -0.58
N VAL A 83 -14.20 -13.58 0.74
CA VAL A 83 -12.90 -13.39 1.37
C VAL A 83 -12.41 -14.73 1.89
N LEU A 84 -11.21 -15.13 1.47
CA LEU A 84 -10.46 -16.25 2.03
C LEU A 84 -9.42 -15.66 2.99
N GLY A 85 -9.25 -16.28 4.16
CA GLY A 85 -8.25 -15.89 5.18
C GLY A 85 -7.40 -17.07 5.59
#